data_AF-A0A2N2PM70-F1
#
_entry.id   AF-A0A2N2PM70-F1
#
_cell.length_a   1.000
_cell.length_b   1.000
_cell.length_c   1.000
_cell.angle_alpha   90.00
_cell.angle_beta   90.00
_cell.angle_gamma   90.00
#
_symmetry.space_group_name_H-M   'P 1'
#
loop_
_entity.id
_entity.type
_entity.pdbx_description
1 polymer ?
#
loop_
_entity_poly.entity_id
_entity_poly.type
_entity_poly.pdbx_seq_one_letter_code
_entity_poly.pdbx_strand_id
1 'polypeptide(L)'
;MATNPKVQEYMALAKQNAHYIALGVVVALAAVMMYMVFTEQTVEVAAPQPAIKDVSDTVKNNPNFAVLEQAKATTGTIADVPRINQLLTFNMFDPKTVKDKEKIEADARQKIDLARTAVTAGRSDEARRLLDEVRQIYPGNPEARELMNKLDSATSGPATPASDAGGAPVAPPVL
;
A
#
# COMPACT_ATOMS: atom_id res chain seq x y z
N MET A 1 73.60 22.79 -14.46
CA MET A 1 73.32 21.72 -13.48
C MET A 1 73.82 20.42 -14.05
N ALA A 2 74.96 19.92 -13.59
CA ALA A 2 75.51 18.65 -14.06
C ALA A 2 74.58 17.51 -13.58
N THR A 3 73.91 16.85 -14.51
CA THR A 3 73.15 15.63 -14.19
C THR A 3 74.17 14.55 -13.84
N ASN A 4 74.05 14.01 -12.63
CA ASN A 4 74.93 12.98 -12.11
C ASN A 4 74.90 11.78 -13.09
N PRO A 5 76.04 11.28 -13.60
CA PRO A 5 76.09 10.26 -14.65
C PRO A 5 75.35 8.98 -14.25
N LYS A 6 75.30 8.67 -12.95
CA LYS A 6 74.51 7.53 -12.42
C LYS A 6 73.01 7.69 -12.68
N VAL A 7 72.48 8.91 -12.62
CA VAL A 7 71.05 9.19 -12.83
C VAL A 7 70.67 8.97 -14.29
N GLN A 8 71.56 9.28 -15.24
CA GLN A 8 71.33 9.02 -16.66
C GLN A 8 71.35 7.51 -16.96
N GLU A 9 72.24 6.76 -16.31
CA GLU A 9 72.31 5.30 -16.40
C GLU A 9 71.03 4.62 -15.86
N TYR A 10 70.53 5.08 -14.69
CA TYR A 10 69.25 4.61 -14.14
C TYR A 10 68.05 4.95 -15.03
N MET A 11 68.04 6.12 -15.69
CA MET A 11 66.97 6.48 -16.62
C MET A 11 66.98 5.64 -17.91
N ALA A 12 68.16 5.25 -18.41
CA ALA A 12 68.28 4.36 -19.57
C ALA A 12 67.78 2.95 -19.23
N LEU A 13 68.18 2.40 -18.07
CA LEU A 13 67.72 1.12 -17.54
C LEU A 13 66.21 1.11 -17.25
N ALA A 14 65.68 2.19 -16.69
CA ALA A 14 64.25 2.34 -16.41
C ALA A 14 63.39 2.39 -17.68
N LYS A 15 63.88 3.02 -18.77
CA LYS A 15 63.20 3.02 -20.06
C LYS A 15 63.20 1.65 -20.72
N GLN A 16 64.32 0.92 -20.64
CA GLN A 16 64.45 -0.42 -21.23
C GLN A 16 63.53 -1.44 -20.54
N ASN A 17 63.36 -1.31 -19.21
CA ASN A 17 62.53 -2.21 -18.40
C ASN A 17 61.20 -1.58 -17.95
N ALA A 18 60.74 -0.52 -18.63
CA ALA A 18 59.54 0.23 -18.26
C ALA A 18 58.29 -0.66 -18.18
N HIS A 19 58.22 -1.70 -19.00
CA HIS A 19 57.14 -2.68 -19.01
C HIS A 19 57.11 -3.55 -17.74
N TYR A 20 58.26 -3.97 -17.21
CA TYR A 20 58.33 -4.69 -15.93
C TYR A 20 58.01 -3.78 -14.74
N ILE A 21 58.41 -2.51 -14.79
CA ILE A 21 58.07 -1.52 -13.77
C ILE A 21 56.56 -1.27 -13.77
N ALA A 22 55.95 -1.06 -14.95
CA ALA A 22 54.50 -0.89 -15.08
C ALA A 22 53.73 -2.12 -14.60
N LEU A 23 54.18 -3.32 -14.95
CA LEU A 23 53.57 -4.58 -14.48
C LEU A 23 53.67 -4.70 -12.95
N GLY A 24 54.82 -4.35 -12.37
CA GLY A 24 55.01 -4.34 -10.91
C GLY A 24 54.05 -3.40 -10.19
N VAL A 25 53.81 -2.20 -10.74
CA VAL A 25 52.84 -1.24 -10.19
C VAL A 25 51.41 -1.77 -10.27
N VAL A 26 51.02 -2.40 -11.38
CA VAL A 26 49.69 -3.01 -11.54
C VAL A 26 49.47 -4.15 -10.54
N VAL A 27 50.47 -5.01 -10.35
CA VAL A 27 50.40 -6.12 -9.37
C VAL A 27 50.32 -5.57 -7.94
N ALA A 28 51.06 -4.52 -7.61
CA ALA A 28 50.99 -3.87 -6.31
C ALA A 28 49.59 -3.27 -6.04
N LEU A 29 49.00 -2.59 -7.02
CA LEU A 29 47.64 -2.05 -6.92
C LEU A 29 46.59 -3.17 -6.74
N ALA A 30 46.74 -4.28 -7.46
CA ALA A 30 45.85 -5.43 -7.31
C ALA A 30 45.96 -6.06 -5.90
N ALA A 31 47.17 -6.17 -5.35
CA ALA A 31 47.38 -6.68 -4.00
C ALA A 31 46.74 -5.77 -2.93
N VAL A 32 46.82 -4.44 -3.09
CA VAL A 32 46.17 -3.48 -2.20
C VAL A 32 44.65 -3.59 -2.26
N MET A 33 44.06 -3.71 -3.46
CA MET A 33 42.62 -3.93 -3.59
C MET A 33 42.18 -5.26 -2.97
N MET A 34 42.96 -6.33 -3.17
CA MET A 34 42.67 -7.64 -2.55
C MET A 34 42.74 -7.57 -1.03
N TYR A 35 43.73 -6.86 -0.47
CA TYR A 35 43.84 -6.65 0.97
C TYR A 35 42.63 -5.91 1.54
N MET A 36 42.13 -4.86 0.87
CA MET A 36 40.94 -4.13 1.31
C MET A 36 39.69 -5.01 1.33
N VAL A 37 39.47 -5.82 0.29
CA VAL A 37 38.32 -6.76 0.23
C VAL A 37 38.39 -7.79 1.37
N PHE A 38 39.58 -8.30 1.70
CA PHE A 38 39.74 -9.23 2.83
C PHE A 38 39.49 -8.56 4.17
N THR A 39 39.88 -7.29 4.36
CA THR A 39 39.62 -6.58 5.62
C THR A 39 38.15 -6.27 5.83
N GLU A 40 37.38 -5.98 4.77
CA GLU A 40 35.95 -5.66 4.89
C GLU A 40 35.09 -6.88 5.24
N GLN A 41 35.49 -8.10 4.87
CA GLN A 41 34.74 -9.31 5.23
C GLN A 41 34.88 -9.73 6.71
N THR A 42 35.77 -9.09 7.49
CA THR A 42 36.03 -9.50 8.89
C THR A 42 35.25 -8.73 9.95
N VAL A 43 34.36 -7.79 9.57
CA VAL A 43 33.55 -7.02 10.54
C VAL A 43 32.06 -7.16 10.28
N GLU A 44 31.58 -8.39 10.34
CA GLU A 44 30.17 -8.65 10.67
C GLU A 44 30.13 -9.58 11.89
N VAL A 45 30.68 -9.11 13.01
CA VAL A 45 30.35 -9.71 14.31
C VAL A 45 28.94 -9.24 14.64
N ALA A 46 27.96 -10.00 14.17
CA ALA A 46 26.58 -9.87 14.57
C ALA A 46 26.54 -9.86 16.11
N ALA A 47 26.22 -8.70 16.69
CA ALA A 47 25.97 -8.62 18.12
C ALA A 47 24.89 -9.66 18.48
N PRO A 48 25.04 -10.43 19.58
CA PRO A 48 23.99 -11.34 20.02
C PRO A 48 22.74 -10.50 20.33
N GLN A 49 21.73 -10.63 19.48
CA GLN A 49 20.46 -9.97 19.66
C GLN A 49 19.86 -10.44 21.00
N PRO A 50 19.36 -9.55 21.86
CA PRO A 50 18.72 -9.96 23.10
C PRO A 50 17.53 -10.86 22.74
N ALA A 51 17.45 -12.02 23.39
CA ALA A 51 16.35 -12.97 23.21
C ALA A 51 15.02 -12.23 23.45
N ILE A 52 14.29 -12.02 22.36
CA ILE A 52 12.95 -11.44 22.38
C ILE A 52 12.10 -12.43 23.17
N LYS A 53 11.73 -12.06 24.41
CA LYS A 53 10.73 -12.80 25.18
C LYS A 53 9.49 -12.91 24.30
N ASP A 54 9.00 -14.14 24.10
CA ASP A 54 7.81 -14.46 23.31
C ASP A 54 6.71 -13.42 23.53
N VAL A 55 6.67 -12.44 22.64
CA VAL A 55 5.50 -11.58 22.49
C VAL A 55 4.49 -12.50 21.85
N SER A 56 3.60 -13.06 22.66
CA SER A 56 2.44 -13.80 22.18
C SER A 56 1.74 -12.93 21.15
N ASP A 57 1.99 -13.24 19.88
CA ASP A 57 1.61 -12.43 18.75
C ASP A 57 0.08 -12.36 18.70
N THR A 58 -0.49 -11.25 19.20
CA THR A 58 -1.93 -11.01 19.27
C THR A 58 -2.58 -11.12 17.89
N VAL A 59 -1.79 -11.02 16.83
CA VAL A 59 -2.21 -11.12 15.44
C VAL A 59 -2.53 -12.57 15.04
N LYS A 60 -1.82 -13.58 15.59
CA LYS A 60 -2.08 -15.01 15.29
C LYS A 60 -3.45 -15.49 15.76
N ASN A 61 -3.99 -14.87 16.82
CA ASN A 61 -5.30 -15.22 17.36
C ASN A 61 -6.45 -14.49 16.65
N ASN A 62 -6.15 -13.65 15.64
CA ASN A 62 -7.18 -12.96 14.88
C ASN A 62 -7.73 -13.89 13.78
N PRO A 63 -9.06 -14.16 13.74
CA PRO A 63 -9.65 -14.99 12.68
C PRO A 63 -9.42 -14.43 11.28
N ASN A 64 -9.18 -13.12 11.13
CA ASN A 64 -8.82 -12.51 9.85
C ASN A 64 -7.39 -12.88 9.38
N PHE A 65 -6.54 -13.36 10.28
CA PHE A 65 -5.17 -13.78 9.97
C PHE A 65 -5.13 -15.20 9.38
N ALA A 66 -6.12 -16.04 9.70
CA ALA A 66 -6.26 -17.37 9.07
C ALA A 66 -6.41 -17.27 7.55
N VAL A 67 -7.06 -16.21 7.05
CA VAL A 67 -7.18 -15.92 5.62
C VAL A 67 -5.81 -15.62 4.99
N LEU A 68 -4.90 -14.98 5.73
CA LEU A 68 -3.54 -14.68 5.26
C LEU A 68 -2.63 -15.91 5.29
N GLU A 69 -2.79 -16.79 6.28
CA GLU A 69 -2.10 -18.09 6.27
C GLU A 69 -2.60 -18.99 5.13
N GLN A 70 -3.90 -19.01 4.88
CA GLN A 70 -4.48 -19.71 3.73
C GLN A 70 -4.00 -19.13 2.39
N ALA A 71 -3.86 -17.80 2.30
CA ALA A 71 -3.27 -17.13 1.13
C ALA A 71 -1.79 -17.46 0.94
N LYS A 72 -1.00 -17.60 2.02
CA LYS A 72 0.40 -18.04 1.96
C LYS A 72 0.55 -19.52 1.56
N ALA A 73 -0.36 -20.38 2.02
CA ALA A 73 -0.37 -21.80 1.68
C ALA A 73 -0.82 -22.07 0.23
N THR A 74 -1.52 -21.10 -0.38
CA THR A 74 -1.89 -21.17 -1.80
C THR A 74 -0.68 -20.75 -2.62
N THR A 75 0.14 -21.73 -3.03
CA THR A 75 1.26 -21.57 -3.98
C THR A 75 0.75 -21.29 -5.41
N GLY A 76 -0.20 -20.36 -5.55
CA GLY A 76 -0.62 -19.78 -6.81
C GLY A 76 0.13 -18.49 -6.99
N THR A 77 0.80 -18.33 -8.13
CA THR A 77 1.31 -17.03 -8.55
C THR A 77 0.19 -15.99 -8.45
N ILE A 78 0.51 -14.75 -8.06
CA ILE A 78 -0.44 -13.63 -7.88
C ILE A 78 -1.37 -13.42 -9.10
N ALA A 79 -1.01 -13.96 -10.26
CA ALA A 79 -1.81 -14.04 -11.49
C ALA A 79 -3.12 -14.86 -11.34
N ASP A 80 -3.18 -15.83 -10.44
CA ASP A 80 -4.31 -16.78 -10.34
C ASP A 80 -5.44 -16.26 -9.45
N VAL A 81 -5.27 -15.09 -8.82
CA VAL A 81 -6.31 -14.41 -8.04
C VAL A 81 -6.83 -13.21 -8.85
N PRO A 82 -8.01 -13.29 -9.49
CA PRO A 82 -8.52 -12.22 -10.36
C PRO A 82 -8.65 -10.87 -9.65
N ARG A 83 -8.84 -10.90 -8.33
CA ARG A 83 -8.92 -9.70 -7.48
C ARG A 83 -7.59 -8.97 -7.31
N ILE A 84 -6.45 -9.68 -7.33
CA ILE A 84 -5.12 -9.06 -7.17
C ILE A 84 -4.62 -8.53 -8.52
N ASN A 85 -4.97 -9.16 -9.64
CA ASN A 85 -4.64 -8.66 -10.97
C ASN A 85 -5.30 -7.29 -11.26
N GLN A 86 -6.51 -7.06 -10.73
CA GLN A 86 -7.16 -5.74 -10.78
C GLN A 86 -6.39 -4.65 -10.01
N LEU A 87 -5.75 -5.01 -8.90
CA LEU A 87 -4.95 -4.08 -8.10
C LEU A 87 -3.58 -3.78 -8.74
N LEU A 88 -2.99 -4.76 -9.42
CA LEU A 88 -1.73 -4.58 -10.19
C LEU A 88 -1.92 -3.74 -11.46
N THR A 89 -3.11 -3.80 -12.06
CA THR A 89 -3.44 -3.01 -13.26
C THR A 89 -3.89 -1.58 -12.93
N PHE A 90 -4.21 -1.30 -11.66
CA PHE A 90 -4.50 0.05 -11.18
C PHE A 90 -3.21 0.86 -11.01
N ASN A 91 -2.58 1.21 -12.13
CA ASN A 91 -1.49 2.15 -12.14
C ASN A 91 -2.06 3.58 -12.04
N MET A 92 -1.93 4.18 -10.86
CA MET A 92 -2.37 5.56 -10.57
C MET A 92 -1.66 6.63 -11.41
N PHE A 93 -0.63 6.26 -12.17
CA PHE A 93 0.15 7.14 -13.05
C PHE A 93 -0.08 6.87 -14.55
N ASP A 94 -0.93 5.90 -14.92
CA ASP A 94 -1.32 5.72 -16.32
C ASP A 94 -2.41 6.75 -16.68
N PRO A 95 -2.16 7.65 -17.64
CA PRO A 95 -3.12 8.68 -18.04
C PRO A 95 -4.46 8.12 -18.55
N LYS A 96 -4.51 6.86 -19.02
CA LYS A 96 -5.78 6.21 -19.39
C LYS A 96 -6.60 5.88 -18.14
N THR A 97 -5.99 5.25 -17.16
CA THR A 97 -6.62 4.92 -15.86
C THR A 97 -7.07 6.17 -15.10
N VAL A 98 -6.30 7.28 -15.20
CA VAL A 98 -6.68 8.57 -14.61
C VAL A 98 -7.87 9.20 -15.33
N LYS A 99 -7.91 9.16 -16.68
CA LYS A 99 -9.07 9.65 -17.45
C LYS A 99 -10.33 8.84 -17.21
N ASP A 100 -10.20 7.52 -17.09
CA ASP A 100 -11.32 6.65 -16.77
C ASP A 100 -11.85 6.95 -15.35
N LYS A 101 -10.94 7.19 -14.39
CA LYS A 101 -11.30 7.64 -13.03
C LYS A 101 -11.98 9.02 -13.04
N GLU A 102 -11.46 9.98 -13.79
CA GLU A 102 -12.07 11.32 -13.90
C GLU A 102 -13.47 11.25 -14.50
N LYS A 103 -13.66 10.42 -15.54
CA LYS A 103 -14.97 10.18 -16.13
C LYS A 103 -15.92 9.49 -15.15
N ILE A 104 -15.46 8.46 -14.45
CA ILE A 104 -16.23 7.77 -13.40
C ILE A 104 -16.63 8.73 -12.29
N GLU A 105 -15.73 9.60 -11.86
CA GLU A 105 -16.00 10.62 -10.84
C GLU A 105 -16.96 11.70 -11.35
N ALA A 106 -16.84 12.14 -12.60
CA ALA A 106 -17.75 13.11 -13.21
C ALA A 106 -19.16 12.54 -13.35
N ASP A 107 -19.28 11.31 -13.86
CA ASP A 107 -20.56 10.59 -13.99
C ASP A 107 -21.20 10.37 -12.61
N ALA A 108 -20.40 10.00 -11.59
CA ALA A 108 -20.87 9.87 -10.22
C ALA A 108 -21.35 11.20 -9.62
N ARG A 109 -20.61 12.30 -9.83
CA ARG A 109 -21.00 13.64 -9.38
C ARG A 109 -22.31 14.09 -10.00
N GLN A 110 -22.46 13.94 -11.31
CA GLN A 110 -23.68 14.31 -12.01
C GLN A 110 -24.90 13.56 -11.45
N LYS A 111 -24.75 12.26 -11.16
CA LYS A 111 -25.84 11.47 -10.55
C LYS A 111 -26.13 11.88 -9.11
N ILE A 112 -25.12 12.25 -8.33
CA ILE A 112 -25.29 12.78 -6.98
C ILE A 112 -26.04 14.11 -7.00
N ASP A 113 -25.72 15.00 -7.94
CA ASP A 113 -26.42 16.28 -8.10
C ASP A 113 -27.90 16.06 -8.45
N LEU A 114 -28.18 15.15 -9.39
CA LEU A 114 -29.55 14.75 -9.72
C LEU A 114 -30.27 14.14 -8.52
N ALA A 115 -29.61 13.26 -7.76
CA ALA A 115 -30.17 12.66 -6.57
C ALA A 115 -30.48 13.72 -5.51
N ARG A 116 -29.60 14.72 -5.33
CA ARG A 116 -29.81 15.86 -4.42
C ARG A 116 -31.03 16.67 -4.84
N THR A 117 -31.18 16.97 -6.12
CA THR A 117 -32.38 17.64 -6.64
C THR A 117 -33.64 16.79 -6.40
N ALA A 118 -33.57 15.48 -6.63
CA ALA A 118 -34.68 14.56 -6.37
C ALA A 118 -35.06 14.53 -4.88
N VAL A 119 -34.09 14.53 -3.96
CA VAL A 119 -34.32 14.63 -2.50
C VAL A 119 -35.05 15.94 -2.17
N THR A 120 -34.58 17.08 -2.69
CA THR A 120 -35.24 18.39 -2.44
C THR A 120 -36.64 18.47 -3.03
N ALA A 121 -36.90 17.72 -4.10
CA ALA A 121 -38.21 17.64 -4.75
C ALA A 121 -39.15 16.61 -4.10
N GLY A 122 -38.74 15.93 -3.01
CA GLY A 122 -39.52 14.88 -2.36
C GLY A 122 -39.60 13.56 -3.13
N ARG A 123 -38.81 13.40 -4.19
CA ARG A 123 -38.76 12.20 -5.04
C ARG A 123 -37.72 11.20 -4.48
N SER A 124 -38.03 10.66 -3.30
CA SER A 124 -37.11 9.78 -2.55
C SER A 124 -36.76 8.48 -3.26
N ASP A 125 -37.69 7.90 -4.03
CA ASP A 125 -37.45 6.64 -4.77
C ASP A 125 -36.48 6.84 -5.94
N GLU A 126 -36.62 7.96 -6.65
CA GLU A 126 -35.72 8.35 -7.75
C GLU A 126 -34.32 8.65 -7.21
N ALA A 127 -34.24 9.35 -6.07
CA ALA A 127 -32.97 9.62 -5.41
C ALA A 127 -32.25 8.34 -4.96
N ARG A 128 -32.98 7.37 -4.38
CA ARG A 128 -32.41 6.06 -3.99
C ARG A 128 -31.85 5.31 -5.20
N ARG A 129 -32.61 5.25 -6.30
CA ARG A 129 -32.15 4.60 -7.54
C ARG A 129 -30.86 5.23 -8.08
N LEU A 130 -30.79 6.56 -8.14
CA LEU A 130 -29.60 7.27 -8.60
C LEU A 130 -28.39 7.01 -7.69
N LEU A 131 -28.59 6.97 -6.37
CA LEU A 131 -27.53 6.68 -5.40
C LEU A 131 -27.06 5.23 -5.46
N ASP A 132 -27.94 4.27 -5.72
CA ASP A 132 -27.56 2.87 -5.93
C ASP A 132 -26.71 2.69 -7.19
N GLU A 133 -27.04 3.39 -8.27
CA GLU A 133 -26.21 3.41 -9.48
C GLU A 133 -24.83 4.02 -9.21
N VAL A 134 -24.74 5.07 -8.39
CA VAL A 134 -23.46 5.65 -7.96
C VAL A 134 -22.66 4.65 -7.11
N ARG A 135 -23.32 3.88 -6.24
CA ARG A 135 -22.65 2.88 -5.39
C ARG A 135 -22.08 1.72 -6.20
N GLN A 136 -22.70 1.36 -7.33
CA GLN A 136 -22.19 0.33 -8.24
C GLN A 136 -20.96 0.79 -9.01
N ILE A 137 -20.92 2.07 -9.42
CA ILE A 137 -19.86 2.63 -10.25
C ILE A 137 -18.69 3.15 -9.39
N TYR A 138 -18.98 3.75 -8.23
CA TYR A 138 -18.01 4.32 -7.32
C TYR A 138 -18.36 4.02 -5.83
N PRO A 139 -18.04 2.80 -5.35
CA PRO A 139 -18.47 2.29 -4.03
C PRO A 139 -17.94 3.06 -2.81
N GLY A 140 -16.91 3.88 -3.01
CA GLY A 140 -16.20 4.64 -1.97
C GLY A 140 -16.66 6.09 -1.81
N ASN A 141 -17.67 6.55 -2.53
CA ASN A 141 -18.09 7.96 -2.47
C ASN A 141 -18.69 8.31 -1.09
N PRO A 142 -18.09 9.23 -0.31
CA PRO A 142 -18.63 9.63 0.99
C PRO A 142 -19.95 10.39 0.86
N GLU A 143 -20.11 11.24 -0.16
CA GLU A 143 -21.29 12.07 -0.38
C GLU A 143 -22.52 11.24 -0.72
N ALA A 144 -22.36 10.21 -1.56
CA ALA A 144 -23.46 9.29 -1.89
C ALA A 144 -23.95 8.51 -0.65
N ARG A 145 -23.03 8.11 0.24
CA ARG A 145 -23.38 7.44 1.51
C ARG A 145 -24.13 8.38 2.44
N GLU A 146 -23.67 9.61 2.59
CA GLU A 146 -24.35 10.61 3.40
C GLU A 146 -25.76 10.92 2.88
N LEU A 147 -25.92 11.06 1.56
CA LEU A 147 -27.23 11.33 0.96
C LEU A 147 -28.20 10.15 1.15
N MET A 148 -27.72 8.92 1.04
CA MET A 148 -28.52 7.71 1.29
C MET A 148 -28.95 7.63 2.76
N ASN A 149 -28.02 7.86 3.69
CA ASN A 149 -28.33 7.87 5.12
C ASN A 149 -29.38 8.94 5.47
N LYS A 150 -29.35 10.11 4.81
CA LYS A 150 -30.36 11.16 4.98
C LYS A 150 -31.74 10.70 4.49
N LEU A 151 -31.81 10.01 3.36
CA LEU A 151 -33.06 9.46 2.82
C LEU A 151 -33.66 8.37 3.71
N ASP A 152 -32.80 7.49 4.24
CA ASP A 152 -33.23 6.42 5.14
C ASP A 152 -33.66 6.97 6.51
N SER A 153 -32.96 7.98 7.02
CA SER A 153 -33.36 8.69 8.25
C SER A 153 -34.67 9.47 8.07
N ALA A 154 -34.88 10.11 6.91
CA ALA A 154 -36.12 10.81 6.59
C ALA A 154 -37.32 9.87 6.40
N THR A 155 -37.08 8.63 5.95
CA THR A 155 -38.11 7.58 5.91
C THR A 155 -38.43 7.03 7.30
N SER A 156 -37.49 7.15 8.25
CA SER A 156 -37.55 6.47 9.56
C SER A 156 -38.03 7.35 10.73
N GLY A 157 -38.63 8.53 10.50
CA GLY A 157 -39.24 9.29 11.62
C GLY A 157 -40.25 10.37 11.23
N PRO A 158 -41.20 10.74 12.13
CA PRO A 158 -41.53 10.14 13.42
C PRO A 158 -42.81 9.29 13.34
N ALA A 159 -42.73 8.01 13.72
CA ALA A 159 -43.92 7.28 14.14
C ALA A 159 -44.44 7.96 15.42
N THR A 160 -45.53 8.70 15.29
CA THR A 160 -46.32 9.21 16.40
C THR A 160 -46.61 8.04 17.36
N PRO A 161 -46.28 8.10 18.66
CA PRO A 161 -46.86 7.18 19.61
C PRO A 161 -48.35 7.54 19.67
N ALA A 162 -49.16 6.81 18.90
CA ALA A 162 -50.59 6.87 19.02
C ALA A 162 -50.92 6.46 20.47
N SER A 163 -51.33 7.47 21.23
CA SER A 163 -52.18 7.35 22.40
C SER A 163 -53.30 6.35 22.11
N ASP A 164 -53.15 5.12 22.58
CA ASP A 164 -54.29 4.23 22.82
C ASP A 164 -54.41 4.00 24.33
N ALA A 165 -55.16 4.91 24.94
CA ALA A 165 -55.81 4.70 26.21
C ALA A 165 -56.95 3.68 25.99
N GLY A 166 -56.62 2.40 26.05
CA GLY A 166 -57.58 1.28 26.02
C GLY A 166 -57.19 0.24 27.06
N GLY A 167 -57.90 0.21 28.19
CA GLY A 167 -57.47 -0.45 29.41
C GLY A 167 -57.55 -1.97 29.45
N ALA A 168 -56.75 -2.54 30.35
CA ALA A 168 -57.13 -3.61 31.28
C ALA A 168 -56.03 -3.78 32.35
N PRO A 169 -56.36 -3.95 33.63
CA PRO A 169 -55.39 -4.10 34.71
C PRO A 169 -54.89 -5.56 34.77
N VAL A 170 -53.58 -5.76 34.86
CA VAL A 170 -53.01 -7.07 35.19
C VAL A 170 -52.35 -6.98 36.56
N ALA A 171 -52.89 -7.79 37.47
CA ALA A 171 -52.53 -7.91 38.88
C ALA A 171 -51.05 -8.35 39.09
N PRO A 172 -50.46 -8.08 40.27
CA PRO A 172 -49.05 -8.35 40.54
C PRO A 172 -48.80 -9.83 40.88
N PRO A 173 -47.61 -10.40 40.55
CA PRO A 173 -47.19 -11.67 41.10
C PRO A 173 -46.50 -11.48 42.46
N VAL A 174 -46.87 -12.39 43.35
CA VAL A 174 -46.45 -12.60 44.74
C VAL A 174 -44.95 -12.86 44.85
N LEU A 175 -44.30 -12.24 45.84
CA LEU A 175 -43.24 -12.83 46.68
C LEU A 175 -43.29 -12.17 48.07
#